data_AF-A0A4U7F8Y2-F1
#
_entry.id   AF-A0A4U7F8Y2-F1
#
_cell.length_a   1.000
_cell.length_b   1.000
_cell.length_c   1.000
_cell.angle_alpha   90.00
_cell.angle_beta   90.00
_cell.angle_gamma   90.00
#
_symmetry.space_group_name_H-M   'P 1'
#
loop_
_entity.id
_entity.type
_entity.pdbx_description
1 polymer ?
#
loop_
_entity_poly.entity_id
_entity_poly.type
_entity_poly.pdbx_seq_one_letter_code
_entity_poly.pdbx_strand_id
1 'polypeptide(L)' 'MSNAPTTEPCDDCGEPTTDALSRTVRLSVDRANIDTQRLCPDCFADWIRRYQDRLGSGTDESDGGSEIIVD' A
#
# COMPACT_ATOMS: atom_id res chain seq x y z
N MET A 1 14.34 -29.04 3.88
CA MET A 1 13.81 -27.67 3.92
C MET A 1 12.53 -27.70 3.10
N SER A 2 11.36 -27.71 3.74
CA SER A 2 10.08 -27.79 3.04
C SER A 2 9.80 -26.47 2.33
N ASN A 3 9.80 -26.46 1.01
CA ASN A 3 9.42 -25.33 0.15
C ASN A 3 7.88 -25.23 0.04
N ALA A 4 7.16 -25.55 1.12
CA ALA A 4 5.71 -25.43 1.13
C ALA A 4 5.37 -23.93 1.25
N PRO A 5 4.52 -23.38 0.38
CA PRO A 5 4.08 -22.00 0.51
C PRO A 5 3.42 -21.81 1.89
N THR A 6 4.03 -20.96 2.70
CA THR A 6 3.48 -20.52 3.98
C THR A 6 2.29 -19.61 3.72
N THR A 7 1.25 -19.79 4.52
CA THR A 7 -0.03 -19.10 4.37
C THR A 7 -0.40 -18.53 5.74
N GLU A 8 -0.63 -17.22 5.77
CA GLU A 8 -1.05 -16.47 6.94
C GLU A 8 -2.31 -15.67 6.60
N PRO A 9 -3.19 -15.38 7.57
CA PRO A 9 -4.41 -14.61 7.31
C PRO A 9 -4.08 -13.19 6.82
N CYS A 10 -4.98 -12.62 6.03
CA CYS A 10 -5.03 -11.20 5.71
C CYS A 10 -5.54 -10.42 6.92
N ASP A 11 -4.91 -9.30 7.25
CA ASP A 11 -5.29 -8.49 8.42
C ASP A 11 -6.65 -7.79 8.26
N ASP A 12 -7.15 -7.63 7.02
CA ASP A 12 -8.42 -6.93 6.73
C ASP A 12 -9.60 -7.92 6.59
N CYS A 13 -9.52 -8.86 5.65
CA CYS A 13 -10.61 -9.82 5.40
C CYS A 13 -10.50 -11.14 6.19
N GLY A 14 -9.36 -11.41 6.84
CA GLY A 14 -9.10 -12.66 7.57
C GLY A 14 -8.82 -13.88 6.69
N GLU A 15 -8.92 -13.75 5.36
CA GLU A 15 -8.74 -14.88 4.45
C GLU A 15 -7.28 -15.34 4.37
N PRO A 16 -7.02 -16.66 4.27
CA PRO A 16 -5.68 -17.19 4.14
C PRO A 16 -5.02 -16.69 2.85
N THR A 17 -3.87 -16.05 2.99
CA THR A 17 -3.09 -15.51 1.88
C THR A 17 -1.70 -16.14 1.88
N THR A 18 -1.26 -16.66 0.73
CA THR A 18 0.10 -17.18 0.57
C THR A 18 1.12 -16.05 0.67
N ASP A 19 2.25 -16.28 1.34
CA ASP A 19 3.31 -15.27 1.51
C ASP A 19 3.84 -14.71 0.18
N ALA A 20 3.86 -15.51 -0.88
CA ALA A 20 4.28 -15.04 -2.21
C ALA A 20 3.37 -13.95 -2.81
N LEU A 21 2.11 -13.88 -2.36
CA LEU A 21 1.09 -12.95 -2.86
C LEU A 21 0.77 -11.82 -1.87
N SER A 22 1.22 -11.94 -0.61
CA SER A 22 0.91 -10.95 0.41
C SER A 22 1.64 -9.63 0.15
N ARG A 23 1.02 -8.54 0.60
CA ARG A 23 1.60 -7.19 0.57
C ARG A 23 1.69 -6.66 1.98
N THR A 24 2.84 -6.10 2.32
CA THR A 24 3.03 -5.43 3.61
C THR A 24 2.87 -3.93 3.42
N VAL A 25 1.87 -3.37 4.10
CA VAL A 25 1.68 -1.93 4.23
C VAL A 25 2.29 -1.49 5.55
N ARG A 26 3.17 -0.48 5.50
CA ARG A 26 3.75 0.13 6.69
C ARG A 26 3.37 1.61 6.73
N LEU A 27 2.57 2.00 7.73
CA LEU A 27 2.14 3.38 7.90
C LEU A 27 2.95 4.08 8.99
N SER A 28 3.45 5.27 8.67
CA SER A 28 4.24 6.07 9.60
C SER A 28 3.81 7.53 9.55
N VAL A 29 3.76 8.18 10.71
CA VAL A 29 3.46 9.61 10.89
C VAL A 29 4.58 10.20 11.75
N ASP A 30 5.10 11.36 11.37
CA ASP A 30 6.20 12.03 12.09
C ASP A 30 7.41 11.11 12.36
N ARG A 31 7.72 10.23 11.39
CA ARG A 31 8.75 9.19 11.47
C ARG A 31 8.47 8.06 12.48
N ALA A 32 7.39 8.11 13.23
CA ALA A 32 6.95 7.00 14.07
C ALA A 32 6.13 6.00 13.23
N ASN A 33 6.44 4.71 13.32
CA ASN A 33 5.59 3.67 12.74
C ASN A 33 4.34 3.52 13.61
N ILE A 34 3.17 3.69 13.02
CA ILE A 34 1.89 3.62 13.73
C ILE A 34 1.16 2.31 13.45
N ASP A 35 1.45 1.68 12.31
CA ASP A 35 0.76 0.46 11.90
C ASP A 35 1.59 -0.34 10.89
N THR A 36 1.40 -1.66 10.88
CA THR A 36 1.96 -2.59 9.89
C THR A 36 0.92 -3.68 9.62
N GLN A 37 0.47 -3.78 8.37
CA GLN A 37 -0.55 -4.73 7.93
C GLN A 37 -0.04 -5.63 6.82
N ARG A 38 -0.39 -6.91 6.86
CA ARG A 38 -0.23 -7.92 5.82
C ARG A 38 -1.57 -8.14 5.12
N LEU A 39 -1.64 -7.76 3.86
CA LEU A 39 -2.88 -7.77 3.08
C LEU A 39 -2.82 -8.77 1.92
N CYS A 40 -3.97 -9.33 1.57
CA CYS A 40 -4.16 -10.00 0.28
C CYS A 40 -4.15 -8.96 -0.86
N PRO A 41 -3.94 -9.39 -2.12
CA PRO A 41 -3.89 -8.48 -3.26
C PRO A 41 -5.11 -7.55 -3.39
N ASP A 42 -6.31 -8.06 -3.14
CA ASP A 42 -7.56 -7.29 -3.26
C ASP A 42 -7.68 -6.25 -2.14
N CYS A 43 -7.49 -6.65 -0.87
CA CYS A 43 -7.50 -5.72 0.26
C CYS A 43 -6.41 -4.64 0.14
N PHE A 44 -5.26 -4.96 -0.45
CA PHE A 44 -4.22 -3.97 -0.73
C PHE A 44 -4.67 -2.92 -1.75
N ALA A 45 -5.35 -3.32 -2.83
CA ALA A 45 -5.89 -2.38 -3.81
C ALA A 45 -6.95 -1.47 -3.19
N ASP A 46 -7.83 -2.02 -2.37
CA ASP A 46 -8.83 -1.25 -1.62
C ASP A 46 -8.21 -0.30 -0.60
N TRP A 47 -7.12 -0.71 0.06
CA TRP A 47 -6.37 0.14 0.98
C TRP A 47 -5.81 1.39 0.27
N ILE A 48 -5.19 1.22 -0.91
CA ILE A 48 -4.65 2.34 -1.71
C ILE A 48 -5.78 3.30 -2.08
N ARG A 49 -6.89 2.78 -2.64
CA ARG A 49 -8.03 3.61 -3.05
C ARG A 49 -8.57 4.41 -1.87
N ARG A 50 -8.81 3.77 -0.73
CA ARG A 50 -9.31 4.44 0.49
C ARG A 50 -8.35 5.52 0.99
N TYR A 51 -7.04 5.27 0.93
CA TYR A 51 -6.02 6.24 1.32
C TYR A 51 -6.06 7.46 0.39
N GLN A 52 -6.08 7.24 -0.94
CA GLN A 52 -6.19 8.30 -1.94
C GLN A 52 -7.51 9.07 -1.82
N ASP A 53 -8.64 8.41 -1.62
CA ASP A 53 -9.94 9.09 -1.49
C ASP A 53 -10.03 9.96 -0.22
N ARG A 54 -9.46 9.50 0.90
CA ARG A 54 -9.57 10.18 2.20
C ARG A 54 -8.49 11.23 2.45
N LEU A 55 -7.29 11.01 1.91
CA LEU A 55 -6.11 11.84 2.18
C LEU A 55 -5.52 12.45 0.90
N GLY A 56 -5.93 12.00 -0.28
CA GLY A 56 -5.47 12.48 -1.58
C GLY A 56 -6.22 13.70 -2.12
N SER A 57 -6.98 14.43 -1.30
CA SER A 57 -7.44 15.79 -1.62
C SER A 57 -6.27 16.79 -1.58
N GLY A 58 -5.30 16.53 -2.45
CA GLY A 58 -4.09 17.30 -2.68
C GLY A 58 -3.29 16.85 -3.91
N THR A 59 -3.88 16.12 -4.86
CA THR A 59 -3.32 16.03 -6.22
C THR A 59 -3.92 17.14 -7.07
N ASP A 60 -3.23 18.29 -7.01
CA ASP A 60 -3.04 19.30 -8.05
C ASP A 60 -4.16 19.55 -9.08
N GLU A 61 -5.00 20.57 -8.81
CA GLU A 61 -5.37 21.52 -9.86
C GLU A 61 -4.33 22.66 -9.89
N SER A 62 -3.14 22.40 -10.45
CA SER A 62 -2.13 23.37 -10.92
C SER A 62 -1.13 22.58 -11.79
N ASP A 63 -1.28 22.58 -13.11
CA ASP A 63 -0.73 23.58 -14.04
C ASP A 63 0.79 23.78 -13.89
N GLY A 64 1.51 23.55 -14.99
CA GLY A 64 2.92 23.91 -15.12
C GLY A 64 3.80 22.80 -15.70
N GLY A 65 3.70 22.59 -17.01
CA GLY A 65 4.77 21.93 -17.75
C GLY A 65 6.10 22.63 -17.47
N SER A 66 6.94 22.01 -16.64
CA SER A 66 8.32 22.45 -16.47
C SER A 66 9.12 21.85 -17.62
N GLU A 67 9.14 22.59 -18.72
CA GLU A 67 10.11 22.44 -19.79
C GLU A 67 11.52 22.44 -19.17
N ILE A 68 12.22 21.31 -19.28
CA ILE A 68 13.63 21.21 -18.93
C ILE A 68 14.44 21.80 -20.09
N ILE A 69 14.72 23.11 -20.04
CA ILE A 69 15.76 23.70 -20.89
C ILE A 69 17.11 23.38 -20.25
N VAL A 70 17.88 22.53 -20.93
CA VAL A 70 19.31 22.30 -20.64
C VAL A 70 20.09 23.28 -21.53
N ASP A 71 20.83 24.21 -20.91
CA ASP A 71 21.87 25.02 -21.57
C ASP A 71 23.18 24.21 -21.68
#